data_AF-A0A951XLV6-F1
#
_entry.id   AF-A0A951XLV6-F1
#
_cell.length_a   1.000
_cell.length_b   1.000
_cell.length_c   1.000
_cell.angle_alpha   90.00
_cell.angle_beta   90.00
_cell.angle_gamma   90.00
#
_symmetry.space_group_name_H-M   'P 1'
#
loop_
_entity.id
_entity.type
_entity.pdbx_description
1 polymer ?
#
loop_
_entity_poly.entity_id
_entity_poly.type
_entity_poly.pdbx_seq_one_letter_code
_entity_poly.pdbx_strand_id
1 'polypeptide(L)'
;MNPITPNAGPSPQAMIDAFRESARQGDAVRVIEVDGQSFQVLAEGHLPGSQGGSRSVAWVQEDADATGVFLQALAQRFGAGIADHIAQALALEPSPGKPLASRLVPQAIDMAETCAQALAGVDFLTQIEHSASSGGVAFRAAAAHLGIDPARLDADTRKLLDQHMQADFAYAAARGESPVPSATATQWLIGHLERMNLPR
;
A
#
# COMPACT_ATOMS: atom_id res chain seq x y z
N MET A 1 -36.57 -9.66 -0.15
CA MET A 1 -35.29 -10.32 -0.48
C MET A 1 -34.22 -9.25 -0.48
N ASN A 2 -33.40 -9.18 0.56
CA ASN A 2 -32.24 -8.28 0.58
C ASN A 2 -31.10 -8.94 -0.22
N PRO A 3 -30.39 -8.21 -1.08
CA PRO A 3 -29.21 -8.74 -1.76
C PRO A 3 -28.11 -8.96 -0.74
N ILE A 4 -27.54 -10.17 -0.73
CA ILE A 4 -26.35 -10.52 0.04
C ILE A 4 -25.18 -9.83 -0.69
N THR A 5 -24.68 -8.72 -0.16
CA THR A 5 -23.39 -8.17 -0.60
C THR A 5 -22.30 -9.18 -0.29
N PRO A 6 -21.35 -9.45 -1.20
CA PRO A 6 -20.20 -10.27 -0.89
C PRO A 6 -19.43 -9.59 0.24
N ASN A 7 -19.29 -10.29 1.37
CA ASN A 7 -18.55 -9.81 2.52
C ASN A 7 -17.07 -9.70 2.10
N ALA A 8 -16.64 -8.52 1.67
CA ALA A 8 -15.24 -8.27 1.39
C ALA A 8 -14.48 -8.44 2.71
N GLY A 9 -13.42 -9.26 2.71
CA GLY A 9 -12.58 -9.44 3.89
C GLY A 9 -12.05 -8.10 4.43
N PRO A 10 -11.47 -8.09 5.64
CA PRO A 10 -10.94 -6.87 6.25
C PRO A 10 -9.95 -6.19 5.31
N SER A 11 -10.02 -4.85 5.22
CA SER A 11 -9.08 -4.09 4.41
C SER A 11 -7.64 -4.29 4.91
N PRO A 12 -6.63 -4.14 4.04
CA PRO A 12 -5.23 -4.25 4.45
C PRO A 12 -4.89 -3.31 5.62
N GLN A 13 -5.47 -2.11 5.63
CA GLN A 13 -5.31 -1.14 6.72
C GLN A 13 -5.90 -1.69 8.03
N ALA A 14 -7.11 -2.23 8.01
CA ALA A 14 -7.74 -2.82 9.20
C ALA A 14 -6.90 -3.98 9.76
N MET A 15 -6.26 -4.77 8.89
CA MET A 15 -5.33 -5.83 9.32
C MET A 15 -4.09 -5.26 9.99
N ILE A 16 -3.44 -4.24 9.41
CA ILE A 16 -2.27 -3.57 10.02
C ILE A 16 -2.62 -2.97 11.38
N ASP A 17 -3.77 -2.32 11.50
CA ASP A 17 -4.24 -1.73 12.75
C ASP A 17 -4.51 -2.79 13.81
N ALA A 18 -5.09 -3.94 13.43
CA ALA A 18 -5.27 -5.07 14.33
C ALA A 18 -3.93 -5.62 14.84
N PHE A 19 -2.93 -5.82 13.96
CA PHE A 19 -1.58 -6.22 14.38
C PHE A 19 -0.96 -5.21 15.35
N ARG A 20 -1.09 -3.91 15.06
CA ARG A 20 -0.57 -2.83 15.91
C ARG A 20 -1.26 -2.78 17.28
N GLU A 21 -2.56 -3.04 17.34
CA GLU A 21 -3.31 -3.12 18.60
C GLU A 21 -2.90 -4.32 19.43
N SER A 22 -2.83 -5.50 18.83
CA SER A 22 -2.44 -6.73 19.53
C SER A 22 -0.99 -6.68 20.01
N ALA A 23 -0.08 -6.12 19.21
CA ALA A 23 1.30 -5.91 19.63
C ALA A 23 1.45 -5.00 20.86
N ARG A 24 0.48 -4.12 21.13
CA ARG A 24 0.46 -3.28 22.35
C ARG A 24 -0.02 -4.03 23.59
N GLN A 25 -0.73 -5.14 23.42
CA GLN A 25 -1.43 -5.84 24.52
C GLN A 25 -0.62 -7.01 25.11
N GLY A 26 0.47 -7.46 24.49
CA GLY A 26 1.25 -8.61 24.97
C GLY A 26 2.56 -8.83 24.22
N ASP A 27 3.31 -9.88 24.57
CA ASP A 27 4.71 -10.06 24.16
C ASP A 27 4.89 -10.69 22.77
N ALA A 28 3.91 -11.45 22.31
CA ALA A 28 3.87 -11.97 20.95
C ALA A 28 2.46 -11.86 20.34
N VAL A 29 2.32 -12.14 19.06
CA VAL A 29 1.10 -11.95 18.28
C VAL A 29 0.73 -13.24 17.56
N ARG A 30 -0.52 -13.69 17.72
CA ARG A 30 -1.12 -14.84 17.01
C ARG A 30 -2.32 -14.40 16.21
N VAL A 31 -2.63 -15.14 15.16
CA VAL A 31 -3.86 -14.97 14.40
C VAL A 31 -4.82 -16.10 14.80
N ILE A 32 -6.05 -15.75 15.15
CA ILE A 32 -7.14 -16.71 15.37
C ILE A 32 -8.29 -16.43 14.41
N GLU A 33 -8.91 -17.49 13.90
CA GLU A 33 -10.14 -17.41 13.12
C GLU A 33 -11.35 -17.51 14.06
N VAL A 34 -12.19 -16.48 14.10
CA VAL A 34 -13.46 -16.49 14.85
C VAL A 34 -14.60 -16.67 13.86
N ASP A 35 -15.43 -17.70 14.09
CA ASP A 35 -16.67 -17.99 13.35
C ASP A 35 -16.54 -18.04 11.82
N GLY A 36 -15.48 -18.68 11.31
CA GLY A 36 -15.28 -18.94 9.87
C GLY A 36 -15.03 -17.69 9.02
N GLN A 37 -15.07 -16.50 9.62
CA GLN A 37 -14.74 -15.21 9.04
C GLN A 37 -14.40 -14.22 10.15
N SER A 38 -13.12 -14.11 10.49
CA SER A 38 -12.38 -12.89 10.85
C SER A 38 -11.11 -13.29 11.59
N PHE A 39 -9.98 -12.74 11.13
CA PHE A 39 -8.66 -12.92 11.74
C PHE A 39 -8.54 -11.96 12.92
N GLN A 40 -8.89 -12.40 14.12
CA GLN A 40 -8.55 -11.63 15.30
C GLN A 40 -7.09 -11.89 15.65
N VAL A 41 -6.32 -10.82 15.65
CA VAL A 41 -4.93 -10.89 16.08
C VAL A 41 -4.93 -10.82 17.61
N LEU A 42 -4.37 -11.81 18.30
CA LEU A 42 -4.28 -11.84 19.76
C LEU A 42 -2.83 -11.66 20.20
N ALA A 43 -2.65 -10.90 21.27
CA ALA A 43 -1.37 -10.87 21.95
C ALA A 43 -1.22 -12.12 22.83
N GLU A 44 -0.13 -12.86 22.69
CA GLU A 44 0.25 -13.92 23.62
C GLU A 44 0.79 -13.26 24.90
N GLY A 45 -0.08 -13.14 25.90
CA GLY A 45 0.23 -12.61 27.23
C GLY A 45 -0.98 -11.95 27.91
N HIS A 46 -1.54 -12.63 28.92
CA HIS A 46 -2.59 -12.21 29.87
C HIS A 46 -3.92 -11.66 29.31
N LEU A 47 -4.90 -12.56 29.12
CA LEU A 47 -6.32 -12.20 29.22
C LEU A 47 -6.67 -11.97 30.70
N PRO A 48 -7.30 -10.85 31.10
CA PRO A 48 -7.79 -10.68 32.45
C PRO A 48 -8.91 -11.70 32.73
N GLY A 49 -8.59 -12.74 33.49
CA GLY A 49 -9.56 -13.67 34.02
C GLY A 49 -10.36 -13.01 35.13
N SER A 50 -11.67 -12.85 34.95
CA SER A 50 -12.56 -12.51 36.05
C SER A 50 -12.53 -13.66 37.08
N GLN A 51 -11.91 -13.39 38.23
CA GLN A 51 -11.79 -14.23 39.41
C GLN A 51 -10.80 -15.43 39.31
N GLY A 52 -9.54 -15.16 39.65
CA GLY A 52 -8.71 -16.07 40.46
C GLY A 52 -8.16 -17.35 39.82
N GLY A 53 -8.30 -17.55 38.52
CA GLY A 53 -7.70 -18.70 37.83
C GLY A 53 -7.32 -18.39 36.41
N SER A 54 -6.03 -18.51 36.07
CA SER A 54 -5.59 -18.60 34.68
C SER A 54 -6.14 -19.89 34.08
N ARG A 55 -7.29 -19.80 33.40
CA ARG A 55 -7.72 -20.83 32.46
C ARG A 55 -7.67 -20.24 31.06
N SER A 56 -6.57 -20.54 30.39
CA SER A 56 -6.46 -20.42 28.94
C SER A 56 -7.28 -21.55 28.32
N VAL A 57 -8.35 -21.22 27.61
CA VAL A 57 -9.03 -22.17 26.71
C VAL A 57 -8.80 -21.63 25.31
N ALA A 58 -7.73 -22.13 24.69
CA ALA A 58 -7.31 -21.74 23.36
C ALA A 58 -7.70 -22.85 22.39
N TRP A 59 -8.77 -22.65 21.62
CA TRP A 59 -8.91 -23.35 20.34
C TRP A 59 -8.04 -22.58 19.34
N VAL A 60 -6.74 -22.88 19.32
CA VAL A 60 -5.83 -22.40 18.28
C VAL A 60 -5.85 -23.46 17.18
N GLN A 61 -6.24 -23.07 15.96
CA GLN A 61 -5.97 -23.88 14.79
C GLN A 61 -4.45 -23.92 14.63
N GLU A 62 -3.84 -25.11 14.70
CA GLU A 62 -2.40 -25.31 14.97
C GLU A 62 -1.45 -24.76 13.90
N ASP A 63 -1.95 -24.20 12.78
CA ASP A 63 -1.14 -23.85 11.61
C ASP A 63 -1.28 -22.39 11.13
N ALA A 64 -1.87 -21.50 11.95
CA ALA A 64 -1.94 -20.09 11.57
C ALA A 64 -0.54 -19.43 11.57
N ASP A 65 -0.13 -18.89 10.42
CA ASP A 65 1.13 -18.16 10.26
C ASP A 65 0.93 -16.65 10.44
N ALA A 66 1.14 -16.18 11.67
CA ALA A 66 0.98 -14.77 12.00
C ALA A 66 1.96 -13.86 11.24
N THR A 67 3.18 -14.34 11.00
CA THR A 67 4.19 -13.60 10.23
C THR A 67 3.79 -13.49 8.77
N GLY A 68 3.36 -14.59 8.14
CA GLY A 68 2.92 -14.60 6.75
C GLY A 68 1.71 -13.70 6.51
N VAL A 69 0.71 -13.75 7.40
CA VAL A 69 -0.48 -12.87 7.31
C VAL A 69 -0.10 -11.40 7.49
N PHE A 70 0.81 -11.10 8.41
CA PHE A 70 1.30 -9.73 8.62
C PHE A 70 2.06 -9.19 7.40
N LEU A 71 2.98 -9.99 6.83
CA LEU A 71 3.74 -9.62 5.63
C LEU A 71 2.82 -9.45 4.42
N GLN A 72 1.79 -10.29 4.29
CA GLN A 72 0.78 -10.14 3.25
C GLN A 72 0.00 -8.82 3.39
N ALA A 73 -0.41 -8.46 4.61
CA ALA A 73 -1.08 -7.19 4.87
C ALA A 73 -0.17 -5.99 4.55
N LEU A 74 1.12 -6.07 4.90
CA LEU A 74 2.11 -5.06 4.53
C LEU A 74 2.24 -4.93 3.01
N ALA A 75 2.34 -6.05 2.29
CA ALA A 75 2.48 -6.07 0.84
C ALA A 75 1.24 -5.47 0.15
N GLN A 76 0.04 -5.78 0.64
CA GLN A 76 -1.20 -5.20 0.12
C GLN A 76 -1.34 -3.71 0.43
N ARG A 77 -0.78 -3.23 1.55
CA ARG A 77 -0.92 -1.82 1.98
C ARG A 77 0.15 -0.90 1.41
N PHE A 78 1.39 -1.37 1.33
CA PHE A 78 2.57 -0.58 1.01
C PHE A 78 3.30 -1.06 -0.26
N GLY A 79 2.88 -2.18 -0.84
CA GLY A 79 3.52 -2.79 -2.01
C GLY A 79 4.49 -3.92 -1.64
N ALA A 80 4.64 -4.89 -2.56
CA ALA A 80 5.43 -6.10 -2.33
C ALA A 80 6.91 -5.79 -2.05
N GLY A 81 7.53 -4.85 -2.77
CA GLY A 81 8.93 -4.51 -2.57
C GLY A 81 9.25 -3.94 -1.19
N ILE A 82 8.34 -3.15 -0.61
CA ILE A 82 8.48 -2.65 0.78
C ILE A 82 8.36 -3.82 1.77
N ALA A 83 7.36 -4.69 1.59
CA ALA A 83 7.18 -5.85 2.45
C ALA A 83 8.38 -6.82 2.41
N ASP A 84 8.92 -7.11 1.22
CA ASP A 84 10.09 -7.97 1.05
C ASP A 84 11.35 -7.37 1.70
N HIS A 85 11.55 -6.05 1.56
CA HIS A 85 12.66 -5.36 2.22
C HIS A 85 12.56 -5.47 3.75
N ILE A 86 11.36 -5.26 4.31
CA ILE A 86 11.13 -5.36 5.76
C ILE A 86 11.30 -6.79 6.25
N ALA A 87 10.79 -7.78 5.48
CA ALA A 87 10.96 -9.19 5.81
C ALA A 87 12.45 -9.56 5.95
N GLN A 88 13.27 -9.11 5.00
CA GLN A 88 14.72 -9.32 5.04
C GLN A 88 15.39 -8.55 6.18
N ALA A 89 15.06 -7.27 6.34
CA ALA A 89 15.70 -6.39 7.33
C ALA A 89 15.44 -6.82 8.78
N LEU A 90 14.26 -7.38 9.04
CA LEU A 90 13.84 -7.84 10.37
C LEU A 90 13.94 -9.36 10.54
N ALA A 91 14.45 -10.08 9.53
CA ALA A 91 14.48 -11.54 9.48
C ALA A 91 13.11 -12.18 9.81
N LEU A 92 12.05 -11.60 9.24
CA LEU A 92 10.69 -12.12 9.37
C LEU A 92 10.48 -13.20 8.32
N GLU A 93 10.39 -14.44 8.77
CA GLU A 93 10.07 -15.57 7.91
C GLU A 93 8.69 -16.15 8.29
N PRO A 94 7.82 -16.43 7.29
CA PRO A 94 6.63 -17.25 7.46
C PRO A 94 6.93 -18.51 8.26
N SER A 95 6.27 -18.69 9.39
CA SER A 95 6.49 -19.85 10.26
C SER A 95 5.17 -20.24 10.92
N PRO A 96 4.37 -21.11 10.28
CA PRO A 96 3.12 -21.63 10.83
C PRO A 96 3.26 -22.09 12.28
N GLY A 97 2.27 -21.75 13.10
CA GLY A 97 2.22 -22.10 14.54
C GLY A 97 3.16 -21.27 15.44
N LYS A 98 4.10 -20.49 14.88
CA LYS A 98 4.93 -19.57 15.66
C LYS A 98 4.26 -18.19 15.76
N PRO A 99 4.25 -17.60 16.97
CA PRO A 99 3.75 -16.25 17.14
C PRO A 99 4.75 -15.23 16.57
N LEU A 100 4.22 -14.14 16.03
CA LEU A 100 5.01 -12.98 15.61
C LEU A 100 5.42 -12.18 16.85
N ALA A 101 6.71 -11.88 17.04
CA ALA A 101 7.13 -11.10 18.21
C ALA A 101 6.52 -9.69 18.18
N SER A 102 5.81 -9.29 19.24
CA SER A 102 5.04 -8.02 19.26
C SER A 102 5.91 -6.80 19.00
N ARG A 103 7.14 -6.81 19.51
CA ARG A 103 8.12 -5.73 19.30
C ARG A 103 8.47 -5.47 17.84
N LEU A 104 8.36 -6.48 16.97
CA LEU A 104 8.70 -6.36 15.54
C LEU A 104 7.57 -5.73 14.74
N VAL A 105 6.32 -5.82 15.20
CA VAL A 105 5.15 -5.24 14.51
C VAL A 105 5.26 -3.72 14.36
N PRO A 106 5.41 -2.90 15.43
CA PRO A 106 5.50 -1.45 15.27
C PRO A 106 6.75 -1.06 14.47
N GLN A 107 7.88 -1.74 14.70
CA GLN A 107 9.11 -1.50 13.95
C GLN A 107 8.92 -1.72 12.44
N ALA A 108 8.29 -2.82 12.05
CA ALA A 108 7.98 -3.13 10.66
C ALA A 108 7.05 -2.09 10.03
N ILE A 109 6.00 -1.66 10.75
CA ILE A 109 5.06 -0.65 10.23
C ILE A 109 5.76 0.71 10.06
N ASP A 110 6.57 1.14 11.04
CA ASP A 110 7.29 2.41 10.97
C ASP A 110 8.29 2.43 9.81
N MET A 111 8.98 1.31 9.55
CA MET A 111 9.82 1.13 8.37
C MET A 111 9.00 1.23 7.09
N ALA A 112 7.83 0.58 7.03
CA ALA A 112 6.96 0.61 5.86
C ALA A 112 6.46 2.02 5.54
N GLU A 113 6.00 2.75 6.56
CA GLU A 113 5.54 4.13 6.45
C GLU A 113 6.67 5.05 5.95
N THR A 114 7.89 4.88 6.48
CA THR A 114 9.07 5.64 6.06
C THR A 114 9.44 5.36 4.61
N CYS A 115 9.49 4.09 4.21
CA CYS A 115 9.75 3.70 2.82
C CYS A 115 8.69 4.27 1.87
N ALA A 116 7.40 4.13 2.23
CA ALA A 116 6.31 4.63 1.40
C ALA A 116 6.37 6.16 1.23
N GLN A 117 6.70 6.90 2.30
CA GLN A 117 6.84 8.35 2.22
C GLN A 117 8.01 8.77 1.33
N ALA A 118 9.15 8.07 1.42
CA ALA A 118 10.30 8.34 0.56
C ALA A 118 9.97 8.09 -0.92
N LEU A 119 9.30 6.97 -1.23
CA LEU A 119 8.90 6.62 -2.59
C LEU A 119 7.83 7.57 -3.15
N ALA A 120 6.89 8.04 -2.31
CA ALA A 120 5.91 9.06 -2.70
C ALA A 120 6.58 10.38 -3.14
N GLY A 121 7.73 10.72 -2.57
CA GLY A 121 8.54 11.86 -3.00
C GLY A 121 9.08 11.72 -4.43
N VAL A 122 9.42 10.49 -4.85
CA VAL A 122 9.88 10.20 -6.22
C VAL A 122 8.75 10.35 -7.23
N ASP A 123 7.55 9.85 -6.90
CA ASP A 123 6.36 10.05 -7.73
C ASP A 123 5.99 11.52 -7.85
N PHE A 124 6.06 12.27 -6.75
CA PHE A 124 5.80 13.70 -6.76
C PHE A 124 6.77 14.46 -7.67
N LEU A 125 8.08 14.14 -7.61
CA LEU A 125 9.06 14.76 -8.51
C LEU A 125 8.76 14.41 -9.98
N THR A 126 8.43 13.14 -10.24
CA THR A 126 8.08 12.67 -11.60
C THR A 126 6.83 13.40 -12.12
N GLN A 127 5.81 13.60 -11.27
CA GLN A 127 4.62 14.39 -11.61
C GLN A 127 4.96 15.84 -11.93
N ILE A 128 5.85 16.49 -11.18
CA ILE A 128 6.30 17.86 -11.48
C ILE A 128 6.97 17.92 -12.84
N GLU A 129 7.87 16.98 -13.14
CA GLU A 129 8.59 16.93 -14.43
C GLU A 129 7.67 16.72 -15.62
N HIS A 130 6.55 16.02 -15.43
CA HIS A 130 5.57 15.71 -16.47
C HIS A 130 4.35 16.64 -16.49
N SER A 131 4.23 17.58 -15.54
CA SER A 131 3.08 18.49 -15.49
C SER A 131 3.14 19.53 -16.62
N ALA A 132 2.01 19.67 -17.31
CA ALA A 132 1.81 20.67 -18.34
C ALA A 132 1.55 22.07 -17.76
N SER A 133 0.88 22.16 -16.61
CA SER A 133 0.61 23.42 -15.94
C SER A 133 1.88 24.06 -15.37
N SER A 134 2.80 23.25 -14.81
CA SER A 134 4.11 23.73 -14.34
C SER A 134 5.09 23.99 -15.49
N GLY A 135 4.80 23.47 -16.69
CA GLY A 135 5.75 23.45 -17.80
C GLY A 135 6.94 22.55 -17.46
N GLY A 136 6.68 21.32 -17.02
CA GLY A 136 7.70 20.34 -16.70
C GLY A 136 8.63 20.02 -17.89
N VAL A 137 9.85 19.59 -17.58
CA VAL A 137 10.87 19.30 -18.60
C VAL A 137 10.47 18.12 -19.49
N ALA A 138 9.94 17.04 -18.89
CA ALA A 138 9.46 15.88 -19.63
C ALA A 138 8.22 16.22 -20.46
N PHE A 139 7.35 17.10 -19.95
CA PHE A 139 6.23 17.62 -20.73
C PHE A 139 6.65 18.34 -22.01
N ARG A 140 7.57 19.31 -21.89
CA ARG A 140 8.09 20.02 -23.07
C ARG A 140 8.75 19.07 -24.07
N ALA A 141 9.50 18.08 -23.59
CA ALA A 141 10.15 17.09 -24.44
C ALA A 141 9.13 16.22 -25.18
N ALA A 142 8.09 15.73 -24.49
CA ALA A 142 7.01 14.95 -25.09
C ALA A 142 6.21 15.75 -26.13
N ALA A 143 5.86 17.00 -25.82
CA ALA A 143 5.17 17.90 -26.76
C ALA A 143 6.04 18.17 -28.01
N ALA A 144 7.33 18.47 -27.83
CA ALA A 144 8.26 18.67 -28.94
C ALA A 144 8.42 17.40 -29.80
N HIS A 145 8.43 16.21 -29.19
CA HIS A 145 8.47 14.94 -29.91
C HIS A 145 7.27 14.75 -30.84
N LEU A 146 6.09 15.26 -30.44
CA LEU A 146 4.86 15.23 -31.23
C LEU A 146 4.69 16.43 -32.16
N GLY A 147 5.66 17.36 -32.20
CA GLY A 147 5.58 18.59 -32.97
C GLY A 147 4.53 19.58 -32.44
N ILE A 148 4.14 19.47 -31.18
CA ILE A 148 3.20 20.38 -30.52
C ILE A 148 4.00 21.52 -29.87
N ASP A 149 3.67 22.77 -30.18
CA ASP A 149 4.21 23.92 -29.44
C ASP A 149 3.52 24.01 -28.06
N PRO A 150 4.25 23.78 -26.94
CA PRO A 150 3.66 23.85 -25.61
C PRO A 150 3.01 25.21 -25.34
N ALA A 151 3.57 26.30 -25.87
CA ALA A 151 3.08 27.66 -25.63
C ALA A 151 1.69 27.93 -26.22
N ARG A 152 1.26 27.11 -27.19
CA ARG A 152 -0.06 27.21 -27.83
C ARG A 152 -1.16 26.47 -27.06
N LEU A 153 -0.80 25.63 -26.10
CA LEU A 153 -1.76 24.95 -25.24
C LEU A 153 -2.25 25.90 -24.15
N ASP A 154 -3.57 26.12 -24.12
CA ASP A 154 -4.22 26.93 -23.11
C ASP A 154 -4.16 26.27 -21.72
N ALA A 155 -4.50 27.06 -20.70
CA ALA A 155 -4.43 26.64 -19.31
C ALA A 155 -5.40 25.48 -19.00
N ASP A 156 -6.57 25.45 -19.63
CA ASP A 156 -7.59 24.42 -19.39
C ASP A 156 -7.15 23.07 -19.94
N THR A 157 -6.57 23.04 -21.14
CA THR A 157 -6.00 21.84 -21.76
C THR A 157 -4.84 21.29 -20.93
N ARG A 158 -3.95 22.16 -20.47
CA ARG A 158 -2.83 21.76 -19.60
C ARG A 158 -3.31 21.18 -18.28
N LYS A 159 -4.32 21.79 -17.67
CA LYS A 159 -4.93 21.29 -16.43
C LYS A 159 -5.62 19.95 -16.64
N LEU A 160 -6.32 19.76 -17.76
CA LEU A 160 -6.94 18.49 -18.10
C LEU A 160 -5.88 17.39 -18.29
N LEU A 161 -4.74 17.70 -18.92
CA LEU A 161 -3.64 16.77 -19.07
C LEU A 161 -3.06 16.34 -17.71
N ASP A 162 -2.87 17.30 -16.80
CA ASP A 162 -2.41 17.02 -15.45
C ASP A 162 -3.40 16.16 -14.66
N GLN A 163 -4.71 16.36 -14.85
CA GLN A 163 -5.74 15.51 -14.22
C GLN A 163 -5.68 14.06 -14.72
N HIS A 164 -5.47 13.87 -16.02
CA HIS A 164 -5.30 12.53 -16.59
C HIS A 164 -4.03 11.85 -16.07
N MET A 165 -2.91 12.57 -16.04
CA MET A 165 -1.67 12.06 -15.45
C MET A 165 -1.87 11.69 -13.97
N GLN A 166 -2.52 12.56 -13.19
CA GLN A 166 -2.82 12.30 -11.78
C GLN A 166 -3.65 11.01 -11.60
N ALA A 167 -4.61 10.75 -12.48
CA ALA A 167 -5.42 9.53 -12.45
C ALA A 167 -4.56 8.28 -12.72
N ASP A 168 -3.62 8.33 -13.66
CA ASP A 168 -2.72 7.20 -13.94
C ASP A 168 -1.77 6.92 -12.77
N PHE A 169 -1.20 7.95 -12.16
CA PHE A 169 -0.38 7.79 -10.94
C PHE A 169 -1.20 7.19 -9.79
N ALA A 170 -2.42 7.66 -9.57
CA ALA A 170 -3.30 7.11 -8.54
C ALA A 170 -3.65 5.63 -8.83
N TYR A 171 -3.88 5.29 -10.09
CA TYR A 171 -4.14 3.91 -10.51
C TYR A 171 -2.92 3.00 -10.28
N ALA A 172 -1.72 3.44 -10.63
CA ALA A 172 -0.48 2.70 -10.39
C ALA A 172 -0.20 2.54 -8.88
N ALA A 173 -0.40 3.59 -8.09
CA ALA A 173 -0.25 3.54 -6.63
C ALA A 173 -1.21 2.53 -5.99
N ALA A 174 -2.47 2.47 -6.43
CA ALA A 174 -3.45 1.49 -5.95
C ALA A 174 -3.07 0.03 -6.28
N ARG A 175 -2.20 -0.17 -7.27
CA ARG A 175 -1.68 -1.49 -7.68
C ARG A 175 -0.32 -1.82 -7.06
N GLY A 176 0.24 -0.94 -6.23
CA GLY A 176 1.59 -1.11 -5.69
C GLY A 176 2.70 -0.95 -6.74
N GLU A 177 2.40 -0.27 -7.86
CA GLU A 177 3.35 0.01 -8.94
C GLU A 177 4.04 1.39 -8.77
N SER A 178 3.98 1.92 -7.55
CA SER A 178 4.70 3.14 -7.13
C SER A 178 6.08 2.77 -6.55
N PRO A 179 7.15 3.51 -6.87
CA PRO A 179 7.16 4.71 -7.71
C PRO A 179 7.09 4.37 -9.21
N VAL A 180 6.39 5.21 -9.96
CA VAL A 180 6.25 5.08 -11.41
C VAL A 180 7.56 5.50 -12.09
N PRO A 181 8.16 4.64 -12.93
CA PRO A 181 9.34 5.03 -13.71
C PRO A 181 9.04 6.18 -14.67
N SER A 182 9.99 7.11 -14.80
CA SER A 182 9.87 8.28 -15.69
C SER A 182 9.52 7.89 -17.14
N ALA A 183 10.08 6.79 -17.66
CA ALA A 183 9.76 6.28 -18.99
C ALA A 183 8.28 5.90 -19.15
N THR A 184 7.69 5.28 -18.12
CA THR A 184 6.26 4.92 -18.10
C THR A 184 5.38 6.16 -18.07
N ALA A 185 5.71 7.14 -17.20
CA ALA A 185 5.01 8.41 -17.13
C ALA A 185 5.09 9.19 -18.46
N THR A 186 6.24 9.14 -19.15
CA THR A 186 6.41 9.73 -20.48
C THR A 186 5.49 9.06 -21.52
N GLN A 187 5.38 7.73 -21.50
CA GLN A 187 4.48 7.01 -22.41
C GLN A 187 3.01 7.39 -22.19
N TRP A 188 2.57 7.48 -20.93
CA TRP A 188 1.21 7.93 -20.62
C TRP A 188 0.95 9.34 -21.13
N LEU A 189 1.90 10.25 -20.87
CA LEU A 189 1.80 11.64 -21.29
C LEU A 189 1.68 11.78 -22.81
N ILE A 190 2.53 11.07 -23.57
CA ILE A 190 2.46 11.03 -25.04
C ILE A 190 1.09 10.52 -25.48
N GLY A 191 0.62 9.41 -24.90
CA GLY A 191 -0.68 8.83 -25.25
C GLY A 191 -1.86 9.76 -24.95
N HIS A 192 -1.79 10.60 -23.91
CA HIS A 192 -2.83 11.61 -23.63
C HIS A 192 -2.76 12.77 -24.62
N LEU A 193 -1.56 13.27 -24.95
CA LEU A 193 -1.37 14.34 -25.94
C LEU A 193 -1.91 13.94 -27.32
N GLU A 194 -1.67 12.70 -27.75
CA GLU A 194 -2.20 12.16 -29.00
C GLU A 194 -3.74 12.08 -29.00
N ARG A 195 -4.33 11.65 -27.87
CA ARG A 195 -5.80 11.53 -27.74
C ARG A 195 -6.53 12.87 -27.72
N MET A 196 -5.86 13.95 -27.32
CA MET A 196 -6.45 15.29 -27.27
C MET A 196 -6.55 15.98 -28.65
N ASN A 197 -6.02 15.37 -29.73
CA ASN A 197 -6.08 15.88 -31.10
C ASN A 197 -5.68 17.37 -31.23
N LEU A 198 -4.56 17.71 -30.59
CA LEU A 198 -4.08 19.09 -30.47
C LEU A 198 -3.54 19.62 -31.81
N PRO A 199 -3.69 20.92 -32.09
CA PRO A 199 -3.11 21.52 -33.29
C PRO A 199 -1.58 21.43 -33.22
N ARG A 200 -0.99 20.90 -34.30
CA ARG A 200 0.46 20.85 -34.50
C ARG A 200 0.97 22.22 -34.98
#